data_AF-A0A1Z4BMY2-F1
#
_entry.id   AF-A0A1Z4BMY2-F1
#
_cell.length_a   1.000
_cell.length_b   1.000
_cell.length_c   1.000
_cell.angle_alpha   90.00
_cell.angle_beta   90.00
_cell.angle_gamma   90.00
#
_symmetry.space_group_name_H-M   'P 1'
#
loop_
_entity.id
_entity.type
_entity.pdbx_description
1 polymer ?
#
loop_
_entity_poly.entity_id
_entity_poly.type
_entity_poly.pdbx_seq_one_letter_code
_entity_poly.pdbx_strand_id
1 'polypeptide(L)'
;MKHFLITLLLCASSLHAQNPLKGEWITSSLLRDFKEEYQNLLVLTQREDERGGYATEFKKNDKNQYISYYFAPCGNDCFPSIIGTFELIAPSYVRLNALTFEQTGDCKHKNEKLHNDTADYYIYKVSNKKIFLVKSASRNEKEDQEKAKNYLLVTNIRNVWYNQQPKIKMEIEVKGMKPLPAQVEKYATDILHLKKFKILIYNQLRGIAAWVFAVKDLTTGTITYVIQENYYDAKDKEIARFFDCTEAEIKKFRQ
;
A
#
# COMPACT_ATOMS: atom_id res chain seq x y z
N MET A 1 -60.54 -19.74 -8.23
CA MET A 1 -59.09 -19.89 -7.92
C MET A 1 -58.33 -18.98 -8.88
N LYS A 2 -57.93 -17.79 -8.43
CA LYS A 2 -57.16 -16.85 -9.25
C LYS A 2 -55.68 -17.13 -9.00
N HIS A 3 -55.02 -17.75 -9.98
CA HIS A 3 -53.57 -17.91 -9.95
C HIS A 3 -52.93 -16.54 -10.16
N PHE A 4 -52.37 -15.96 -9.10
CA PHE A 4 -51.42 -14.86 -9.21
C PHE A 4 -50.11 -15.43 -9.75
N LEU A 5 -49.82 -15.20 -11.03
CA LEU A 5 -48.48 -15.34 -11.58
C LEU A 5 -47.62 -14.26 -10.94
N ILE A 6 -46.81 -14.62 -9.95
CA ILE A 6 -45.72 -13.78 -9.48
C ILE A 6 -44.59 -13.96 -10.50
N THR A 7 -44.56 -13.10 -11.51
CA THR A 7 -43.37 -12.89 -12.33
C THR A 7 -42.31 -12.28 -11.42
N LEU A 8 -41.46 -13.14 -10.87
CA LEU A 8 -40.22 -12.74 -10.21
C LEU A 8 -39.34 -12.10 -11.30
N LEU A 9 -39.47 -10.79 -11.50
CA LEU A 9 -38.52 -10.00 -12.26
C LEU A 9 -37.20 -10.12 -11.53
N LEU A 10 -36.36 -11.07 -11.97
CA LEU A 10 -34.93 -11.05 -11.74
C LEU A 10 -34.42 -9.77 -12.41
N CYS A 11 -34.55 -8.64 -11.69
CA CYS A 11 -33.65 -7.52 -11.82
C CYS A 11 -32.27 -8.00 -11.32
N ALA A 12 -31.67 -8.94 -12.05
CA ALA A 12 -30.25 -8.93 -12.23
C ALA A 12 -30.00 -7.61 -12.98
N SER A 13 -29.89 -6.51 -12.23
CA SER A 13 -29.13 -5.38 -12.72
C SER A 13 -27.82 -5.99 -13.16
N SER A 14 -27.63 -6.07 -14.48
CA SER A 14 -26.34 -6.26 -15.08
C SER A 14 -25.52 -5.04 -14.64
N LEU A 15 -25.04 -5.10 -13.40
CA LEU A 15 -23.89 -4.39 -12.94
C LEU A 15 -22.79 -4.93 -13.84
N HIS A 16 -22.66 -4.35 -15.04
CA HIS A 16 -21.36 -4.21 -15.66
C HIS A 16 -20.50 -3.61 -14.56
N ALA A 17 -19.75 -4.46 -13.86
CA ALA A 17 -18.86 -4.04 -12.81
C ALA A 17 -17.92 -3.05 -13.49
N GLN A 18 -18.16 -1.75 -13.28
CA GLN A 18 -17.30 -0.73 -13.85
C GLN A 18 -15.93 -0.98 -13.26
N ASN A 19 -14.94 -1.20 -14.14
CA ASN A 19 -13.56 -1.40 -13.72
C ASN A 19 -13.16 -0.24 -12.79
N PRO A 20 -12.94 -0.49 -11.48
CA PRO A 20 -12.73 0.58 -10.51
C PRO A 20 -11.38 1.30 -10.72
N LEU A 21 -10.47 0.71 -11.50
CA LEU A 21 -9.14 1.26 -11.76
C LEU A 21 -9.12 2.21 -12.95
N LYS A 22 -10.17 2.23 -13.77
CA LYS A 22 -10.20 3.03 -15.00
C LYS A 22 -9.93 4.52 -14.71
N GLY A 23 -9.08 5.12 -15.54
CA GLY A 23 -8.69 6.54 -15.43
C GLY A 23 -7.25 6.73 -14.97
N GLU A 24 -6.88 7.98 -14.76
CA GLU A 24 -5.57 8.38 -14.23
C GLU A 24 -5.60 8.45 -12.70
N TRP A 25 -4.59 7.86 -12.08
CA TRP A 25 -4.37 7.85 -10.63
C TRP A 25 -2.97 8.31 -10.32
N ILE A 26 -2.79 9.10 -9.28
CA ILE A 26 -1.50 9.27 -8.62
C ILE A 26 -1.14 7.96 -7.93
N THR A 27 0.07 7.48 -8.15
CA THR A 27 0.55 6.21 -7.58
C THR A 27 1.74 6.41 -6.65
N SER A 28 1.90 5.49 -5.70
CA SER A 28 3.04 5.51 -4.76
C SER A 28 4.39 5.25 -5.43
N SER A 29 4.40 4.57 -6.57
CA SER A 29 5.58 4.16 -7.33
C SER A 29 5.19 3.89 -8.79
N LEU A 30 6.21 3.60 -9.63
CA LEU A 30 5.99 2.92 -10.90
C LEU A 30 5.49 1.49 -10.65
N LEU A 31 4.51 1.05 -11.45
CA LEU A 31 4.04 -0.33 -11.43
C LEU A 31 4.99 -1.26 -12.20
N ARG A 32 6.06 -1.67 -11.54
CA ARG A 32 7.09 -2.61 -12.02
C ARG A 32 7.76 -3.30 -10.84
N ASP A 33 8.59 -4.28 -11.15
CA ASP A 33 9.36 -5.07 -10.19
C ASP A 33 8.45 -5.67 -9.11
N PHE A 34 7.29 -6.19 -9.51
CA PHE A 34 6.21 -6.59 -8.61
C PHE A 34 6.61 -7.67 -7.62
N LYS A 35 7.75 -8.34 -7.80
CA LYS A 35 8.31 -9.32 -6.86
C LYS A 35 8.81 -8.66 -5.58
N GLU A 36 9.21 -7.39 -5.65
CA GLU A 36 9.80 -6.65 -4.53
C GLU A 36 8.78 -6.32 -3.43
N GLU A 37 9.25 -6.22 -2.18
CA GLU A 37 8.39 -6.00 -1.01
C GLU A 37 7.68 -4.64 -1.02
N TYR A 38 8.32 -3.61 -1.57
CA TYR A 38 7.73 -2.27 -1.64
C TYR A 38 6.52 -2.21 -2.60
N GLN A 39 6.33 -3.23 -3.43
CA GLN A 39 5.17 -3.42 -4.30
C GLN A 39 4.03 -4.20 -3.61
N ASN A 40 4.13 -4.50 -2.30
CA ASN A 40 3.09 -5.20 -1.55
C ASN A 40 1.80 -4.36 -1.38
N LEU A 41 1.92 -3.03 -1.44
CA LEU A 41 0.79 -2.09 -1.43
C LEU A 41 1.02 -1.01 -2.49
N LEU A 42 0.08 -0.87 -3.41
CA LEU A 42 0.02 0.28 -4.30
C LEU A 42 -1.14 1.17 -3.90
N VAL A 43 -0.82 2.43 -3.62
CA VAL A 43 -1.81 3.44 -3.26
C VAL A 43 -2.14 4.24 -4.50
N LEU A 44 -3.41 4.20 -4.91
CA LEU A 44 -3.95 4.96 -6.02
C LEU A 44 -4.83 6.07 -5.44
N THR A 45 -4.52 7.32 -5.75
CA THR A 45 -5.32 8.50 -5.35
C THR A 45 -5.69 9.35 -6.56
N GLN A 46 -6.81 10.05 -6.49
CA GLN A 46 -7.08 11.10 -7.47
C GLN A 46 -6.02 12.20 -7.35
N ARG A 47 -5.66 12.78 -8.49
CA ARG A 47 -4.81 13.95 -8.54
C ARG A 47 -5.52 15.15 -7.92
N GLU A 48 -4.81 15.86 -7.06
CA GLU A 48 -5.26 17.11 -6.46
C GLU A 48 -4.34 18.22 -6.96
N ASP A 49 -3.22 18.45 -6.28
CA ASP A 49 -2.28 19.54 -6.57
C ASP A 49 -0.84 19.05 -6.79
N GLU A 50 -0.65 17.75 -7.02
CA GLU A 50 0.69 17.18 -7.22
C GLU A 50 1.37 17.80 -8.45
N ARG A 51 2.50 18.47 -8.17
CA ARG A 51 3.39 19.06 -9.19
C ARG A 51 4.37 18.06 -9.77
N GLY A 52 4.67 16.99 -9.03
CA GLY A 52 5.50 15.88 -9.47
C GLY A 52 5.27 14.62 -8.64
N GLY A 53 5.66 13.47 -9.17
CA GLY A 53 5.45 12.16 -8.56
C GLY A 53 5.26 11.07 -9.61
N TYR A 54 4.54 10.02 -9.24
CA TYR A 54 4.17 8.94 -10.16
C TYR A 54 2.67 8.99 -10.43
N ALA A 55 2.30 8.71 -11.67
CA ALA A 55 0.92 8.57 -12.09
C ALA A 55 0.77 7.29 -12.91
N THR A 56 -0.45 6.76 -12.93
CA THR A 56 -0.79 5.59 -13.74
C THR A 56 -2.15 5.80 -14.38
N GLU A 57 -2.17 5.71 -15.71
CA GLU A 57 -3.39 5.73 -16.50
C GLU A 57 -3.79 4.30 -16.87
N PHE A 58 -4.92 3.83 -16.35
CA PHE A 58 -5.57 2.60 -16.80
C PHE A 58 -6.51 2.93 -17.96
N LYS A 59 -6.12 2.52 -19.17
CA LYS A 59 -6.80 2.92 -20.40
C LYS A 59 -8.16 2.24 -20.55
N LYS A 60 -9.13 3.01 -21.08
CA LYS A 60 -10.41 2.49 -21.55
C LYS A 60 -10.26 1.97 -22.98
N ASN A 61 -9.52 0.89 -23.16
CA ASN A 61 -9.35 0.27 -24.48
C ASN A 61 -9.51 -1.25 -24.40
N ASP A 62 -9.74 -1.89 -25.54
CA ASP A 62 -9.98 -3.35 -25.65
C ASP A 62 -8.78 -4.20 -25.24
N LYS A 63 -7.61 -3.57 -25.03
CA LYS A 63 -6.33 -4.22 -24.73
C LYS A 63 -5.99 -4.23 -23.24
N ASN A 64 -6.83 -3.62 -22.39
CA ASN A 64 -6.59 -3.43 -20.96
C ASN A 64 -5.14 -3.01 -20.65
N GLN A 65 -4.69 -1.92 -21.26
CA GLN A 65 -3.33 -1.41 -21.08
C GLN A 65 -3.28 -0.35 -19.96
N TYR A 66 -2.15 -0.28 -19.26
CA TYR A 66 -1.83 0.86 -18.42
C TYR A 66 -0.50 1.49 -18.82
N ILE A 67 -0.37 2.78 -18.54
CA ILE A 67 0.92 3.48 -18.56
C ILE A 67 1.16 4.01 -17.16
N SER A 68 2.25 3.59 -16.52
CA SER A 68 2.72 4.13 -15.25
C SER A 68 3.95 4.99 -15.51
N TYR A 69 3.99 6.22 -15.03
CA TYR A 69 5.04 7.16 -15.40
C TYR A 69 5.37 8.11 -14.26
N TYR A 70 6.61 8.56 -14.25
CA TYR A 70 7.03 9.70 -13.44
C TYR A 70 6.68 11.00 -14.16
N PHE A 71 6.22 12.00 -13.41
CA PHE A 71 5.97 13.35 -13.89
C PHE A 71 6.58 14.38 -12.93
N ALA A 72 7.01 15.51 -13.47
CA ALA A 72 7.53 16.64 -12.73
C ALA A 72 7.35 17.93 -13.55
N PRO A 73 7.45 19.13 -12.95
CA PRO A 73 7.52 20.37 -13.71
C PRO A 73 8.74 20.35 -14.63
N CYS A 74 8.66 21.00 -15.80
CA CYS A 74 9.71 21.01 -16.81
C CYS A 74 11.09 21.34 -16.21
N GLY A 75 12.10 20.51 -16.48
CA GLY A 75 13.46 20.62 -15.97
C GLY A 75 14.36 19.48 -16.46
N ASN A 76 15.61 19.43 -15.96
CA ASN A 76 16.61 18.43 -16.30
C ASN A 76 16.39 17.12 -15.52
N ASP A 77 15.26 16.46 -15.76
CA ASP A 77 14.88 15.24 -15.06
C ASP A 77 14.91 14.00 -15.97
N CYS A 78 14.97 12.83 -15.34
CA CYS A 78 14.69 11.55 -15.98
C CYS A 78 13.19 11.26 -15.90
N PHE A 79 12.60 10.87 -17.02
CA PHE A 79 11.20 10.48 -17.11
C PHE A 79 11.07 8.99 -17.39
N PRO A 80 11.15 8.14 -16.34
CA PRO A 80 10.86 6.73 -16.46
C PRO A 80 9.36 6.47 -16.63
N SER A 81 9.03 5.47 -17.42
CA SER A 81 7.68 4.99 -17.64
C SER A 81 7.64 3.47 -17.83
N ILE A 82 6.46 2.90 -17.59
CA ILE A 82 6.13 1.51 -17.77
C ILE A 82 4.89 1.42 -18.63
N ILE A 83 4.99 0.62 -19.68
CA ILE A 83 3.83 0.15 -20.44
C ILE A 83 3.53 -1.25 -19.97
N GLY A 84 2.28 -1.49 -19.58
CA GLY A 84 1.84 -2.79 -19.08
C GLY A 84 0.40 -3.13 -19.46
N THR A 85 -0.04 -4.30 -19.02
CA THR A 85 -1.43 -4.75 -19.13
C THR A 85 -2.00 -5.08 -17.77
N PHE A 86 -3.31 -4.97 -17.65
CA PHE A 86 -4.06 -5.39 -16.48
C PHE A 86 -5.20 -6.32 -16.88
N GLU A 87 -5.61 -7.20 -15.97
CA GLU A 87 -6.73 -8.11 -16.19
C GLU A 87 -7.56 -8.20 -14.90
N LEU A 88 -8.86 -7.92 -14.98
CA LEU A 88 -9.78 -8.16 -13.87
C LEU A 88 -10.07 -9.66 -13.79
N ILE A 89 -9.26 -10.36 -13.01
CA ILE A 89 -9.32 -11.82 -12.83
C ILE A 89 -10.46 -12.25 -11.90
N ALA A 90 -11.04 -11.32 -11.12
CA ALA A 90 -12.26 -11.46 -10.33
C ALA A 90 -12.80 -10.07 -9.94
N PRO A 91 -14.04 -9.93 -9.42
CA PRO A 91 -14.60 -8.62 -9.09
C PRO A 91 -13.73 -7.77 -8.14
N SER A 92 -13.03 -8.41 -7.21
CA SER A 92 -12.15 -7.76 -6.24
C SER A 92 -10.66 -7.96 -6.54
N TYR A 93 -10.27 -8.44 -7.73
CA TYR A 93 -8.87 -8.74 -8.05
C TYR A 93 -8.46 -8.28 -9.44
N VAL A 94 -7.23 -7.76 -9.52
CA VAL A 94 -6.56 -7.40 -10.77
C VAL A 94 -5.22 -8.10 -10.86
N ARG A 95 -4.90 -8.64 -12.02
CA ARG A 95 -3.55 -9.05 -12.39
C ARG A 95 -2.89 -7.91 -13.15
N LEU A 96 -1.67 -7.55 -12.76
CA LEU A 96 -0.86 -6.55 -13.45
C LEU A 96 0.35 -7.23 -14.08
N ASN A 97 0.68 -6.82 -15.30
CA ASN A 97 1.89 -7.23 -16.01
C ASN A 97 2.63 -5.97 -16.47
N ALA A 98 3.90 -5.82 -16.09
CA ALA A 98 4.76 -4.80 -16.65
C ALA A 98 5.49 -5.40 -17.87
N LEU A 99 5.47 -4.69 -19.01
CA LEU A 99 5.94 -5.26 -20.28
C LEU A 99 7.16 -4.53 -20.81
N THR A 100 7.19 -3.21 -20.71
CA THR A 100 8.27 -2.40 -21.25
C THR A 100 8.56 -1.24 -20.32
N PHE A 101 9.84 -1.07 -20.00
CA PHE A 101 10.37 0.10 -19.32
C PHE A 101 11.02 1.02 -20.34
N GLU A 102 10.66 2.30 -20.25
CA GLU A 102 11.26 3.35 -21.06
C GLU A 102 11.71 4.50 -20.16
N GLN A 103 12.88 5.07 -20.44
CA GLN A 103 13.39 6.25 -19.74
C GLN A 103 13.92 7.26 -20.77
N THR A 104 13.45 8.49 -20.65
CA THR A 104 13.85 9.63 -21.49
C THR A 104 14.14 10.86 -20.60
N GLY A 105 14.55 11.99 -21.20
CA GLY A 105 14.87 13.23 -20.47
C GLY A 105 16.36 13.54 -20.45
N ASP A 106 16.80 14.33 -19.47
CA ASP A 106 18.22 14.73 -19.32
C ASP A 106 19.04 13.63 -18.63
N CYS A 107 18.97 12.42 -19.19
CA CYS A 107 19.72 11.28 -18.70
C CYS A 107 19.83 10.18 -19.74
N LYS A 108 20.50 9.08 -19.38
CA LYS A 108 20.69 7.94 -20.29
C LYS A 108 19.33 7.36 -20.70
N HIS A 109 19.09 7.35 -22.00
CA HIS A 109 17.97 6.65 -22.59
C HIS A 109 18.03 5.15 -22.29
N LYS A 110 16.90 4.59 -21.88
CA LYS A 110 16.72 3.16 -21.66
C LYS A 110 15.42 2.71 -22.30
N ASN A 111 15.45 1.52 -22.91
CA ASN A 111 14.28 0.84 -23.41
C ASN A 111 14.50 -0.66 -23.20
N GLU A 112 13.74 -1.25 -22.28
CA GLU A 112 13.96 -2.61 -21.80
C GLU A 112 12.63 -3.36 -21.80
N LYS A 113 12.65 -4.60 -22.32
CA LYS A 113 11.52 -5.52 -22.17
C LYS A 113 11.58 -6.14 -20.78
N LEU A 114 10.45 -6.13 -20.10
CA LEU A 114 10.27 -6.75 -18.79
C LEU A 114 9.67 -8.14 -19.00
N HIS A 115 10.34 -9.16 -18.47
CA HIS A 115 9.91 -10.55 -18.61
C HIS A 115 9.42 -11.08 -17.26
N ASN A 116 8.21 -11.65 -17.25
CA ASN A 116 7.61 -12.27 -16.07
C ASN A 116 7.48 -11.32 -14.86
N ASP A 117 7.29 -10.03 -15.12
CA ASP A 117 6.99 -9.04 -14.09
C ASP A 117 5.48 -8.92 -13.93
N THR A 118 4.93 -9.84 -13.13
CA THR A 118 3.49 -10.03 -12.95
C THR A 118 3.17 -10.22 -11.47
N ALA A 119 2.07 -9.63 -11.02
CA ALA A 119 1.49 -9.96 -9.71
C ALA A 119 -0.03 -9.77 -9.70
N ASP A 120 -0.68 -10.51 -8.80
CA ASP A 120 -2.11 -10.39 -8.52
C ASP A 120 -2.30 -9.46 -7.32
N TYR A 121 -3.32 -8.61 -7.40
CA TYR A 121 -3.65 -7.62 -6.39
C TYR A 121 -5.13 -7.69 -6.04
N TYR A 122 -5.43 -7.63 -4.75
CA TYR A 122 -6.76 -7.39 -4.22
C TYR A 122 -7.08 -5.89 -4.31
N ILE A 123 -8.26 -5.56 -4.85
CA ILE A 123 -8.75 -4.21 -5.04
C ILE A 123 -9.56 -3.82 -3.80
N TYR A 124 -8.98 -3.00 -2.92
CA TYR A 124 -9.66 -2.47 -1.76
C TYR A 124 -10.04 -0.99 -1.99
N LYS A 125 -11.34 -0.75 -2.19
CA LYS A 125 -11.88 0.59 -2.37
C LYS A 125 -11.93 1.32 -1.02
N VAL A 126 -11.03 2.26 -0.80
CA VAL A 126 -10.99 3.10 0.42
C VAL A 126 -12.05 4.19 0.33
N SER A 127 -12.16 4.86 -0.81
CA SER A 127 -13.18 5.86 -1.12
C SER A 127 -13.38 5.94 -2.65
N ASN A 128 -14.23 6.85 -3.13
CA ASN A 128 -14.30 7.12 -4.58
C ASN A 128 -13.03 7.75 -5.15
N LYS A 129 -12.17 8.31 -4.29
CA LYS A 129 -10.93 8.99 -4.68
C LYS A 129 -9.66 8.22 -4.33
N LYS A 130 -9.79 7.05 -3.69
CA LYS A 130 -8.65 6.30 -3.17
C LYS A 130 -8.89 4.79 -3.23
N ILE A 131 -7.94 4.08 -3.83
CA ILE A 131 -7.93 2.62 -3.94
C ILE A 131 -6.59 2.11 -3.42
N PHE A 132 -6.63 0.99 -2.72
CA PHE A 132 -5.44 0.19 -2.43
C PHE A 132 -5.44 -1.05 -3.32
N LEU A 133 -4.31 -1.31 -3.96
CA LEU A 133 -3.99 -2.59 -4.55
C LEU A 133 -3.09 -3.33 -3.57
N VAL A 134 -3.60 -4.38 -2.95
CA VAL A 134 -2.86 -5.19 -1.98
C VAL A 134 -2.37 -6.45 -2.66
N LYS A 135 -1.06 -6.66 -2.71
CA LYS A 135 -0.47 -7.82 -3.38
C LYS A 135 -0.98 -9.10 -2.73
N SER A 136 -1.53 -9.98 -3.56
CA SER A 136 -2.19 -11.21 -3.15
C SER A 136 -1.31 -12.42 -3.48
N ALA A 137 -1.05 -13.25 -2.47
CA ALA A 137 -0.30 -14.50 -2.66
C ALA A 137 -1.20 -15.68 -3.05
N SER A 138 -2.45 -15.67 -2.61
CA SER A 138 -3.36 -16.82 -2.66
C SER A 138 -4.79 -16.47 -3.10
N ARG A 139 -5.07 -15.20 -3.41
CA ARG A 139 -6.41 -14.67 -3.71
C ARG A 139 -7.44 -14.98 -2.62
N ASN A 140 -6.99 -14.96 -1.37
CA ASN A 140 -7.85 -15.13 -0.21
C ASN A 140 -8.43 -13.77 0.21
N GLU A 141 -9.70 -13.54 -0.14
CA GLU A 141 -10.33 -12.23 0.07
C GLU A 141 -10.39 -11.81 1.54
N LYS A 142 -10.61 -12.75 2.45
CA LYS A 142 -10.62 -12.44 3.89
C LYS A 142 -9.24 -11.96 4.35
N GLU A 143 -8.19 -12.68 3.96
CA GLU A 143 -6.81 -12.33 4.31
C GLU A 143 -6.40 -10.99 3.69
N ASP A 144 -6.67 -10.79 2.40
CA ASP A 144 -6.25 -9.58 1.70
C ASP A 144 -7.07 -8.35 2.11
N GLN A 145 -8.34 -8.53 2.47
CA GLN A 145 -9.13 -7.48 3.09
C GLN A 145 -8.61 -7.12 4.49
N GLU A 146 -8.19 -8.09 5.31
CA GLU A 146 -7.52 -7.84 6.59
C GLU A 146 -6.22 -7.07 6.39
N LYS A 147 -5.37 -7.46 5.42
CA LYS A 147 -4.16 -6.72 5.05
C LYS A 147 -4.48 -5.28 4.62
N ALA A 148 -5.49 -5.08 3.79
CA ALA A 148 -5.88 -3.75 3.32
C ALA A 148 -6.35 -2.84 4.47
N LYS A 149 -7.11 -3.38 5.42
CA LYS A 149 -7.53 -2.66 6.63
C LYS A 149 -6.32 -2.25 7.48
N ASN A 150 -5.33 -3.14 7.63
CA ASN A 150 -4.10 -2.83 8.34
C ASN A 150 -3.30 -1.75 7.61
N TYR A 151 -3.15 -1.84 6.29
CA TYR A 151 -2.51 -0.78 5.50
C TYR A 151 -3.22 0.57 5.65
N LEU A 152 -4.56 0.58 5.68
CA LEU A 152 -5.31 1.81 5.90
C LEU A 152 -5.02 2.42 7.27
N LEU A 153 -4.97 1.59 8.31
CA LEU A 153 -4.61 2.04 9.65
C LEU A 153 -3.17 2.56 9.70
N VAL A 154 -2.20 1.86 9.08
CA VAL A 154 -0.81 2.31 8.97
C VAL A 154 -0.69 3.65 8.26
N THR A 155 -1.38 3.85 7.13
CA THR A 155 -1.34 5.14 6.42
C THR A 155 -1.90 6.30 7.25
N ASN A 156 -2.78 6.04 8.22
CA ASN A 156 -3.34 7.04 9.12
C ASN A 156 -2.51 7.28 10.39
N ILE A 157 -1.57 6.38 10.74
CA ILE A 157 -0.72 6.52 11.94
C ILE A 157 0.12 7.79 11.93
N ARG A 158 0.43 8.33 10.75
CA ARG A 158 1.11 9.63 10.64
C ARG A 158 0.40 10.74 11.43
N ASN A 159 -0.93 10.73 11.48
CA ASN A 159 -1.68 11.74 12.24
C ASN A 159 -1.55 11.52 13.76
N VAL A 160 -1.39 10.27 14.21
CA VAL A 160 -1.12 9.96 15.62
C VAL A 160 0.23 10.57 16.02
N TRP A 161 1.25 10.38 15.18
CA TRP A 161 2.60 10.90 15.39
C TRP A 161 2.60 12.41 15.66
N TYR A 162 2.02 13.19 14.75
CA TYR A 162 2.04 14.65 14.84
C TYR A 162 1.20 15.20 16.00
N ASN A 163 0.11 14.53 16.36
CA ASN A 163 -0.84 15.07 17.34
C ASN A 163 -0.58 14.62 18.78
N GLN A 164 0.06 13.47 19.01
CA GLN A 164 0.17 12.91 20.36
C GLN A 164 1.57 12.95 20.97
N GLN A 165 2.62 13.31 20.22
CA GLN A 165 4.04 13.16 20.66
C GLN A 165 4.25 11.84 21.40
N PRO A 166 4.39 10.73 20.67
CA PRO A 166 4.27 9.41 21.27
C PRO A 166 5.25 9.17 22.40
N LYS A 167 4.77 8.45 23.41
CA LYS A 167 5.57 8.02 24.56
C LYS A 167 6.52 6.91 24.12
N ILE A 168 7.78 7.27 23.95
CA ILE A 168 8.86 6.33 23.64
C ILE A 168 8.95 5.30 24.77
N LYS A 169 8.93 4.01 24.41
CA LYS A 169 8.98 2.89 25.37
C LYS A 169 10.28 2.09 25.29
N MET A 170 11.02 2.21 24.18
CA MET A 170 12.31 1.55 23.98
C MET A 170 13.17 2.35 23.01
N GLU A 171 14.47 2.42 23.28
CA GLU A 171 15.48 2.99 22.38
C GLU A 171 16.67 2.03 22.28
N ILE A 172 17.20 1.87 21.07
CA ILE A 172 18.39 1.05 20.80
C ILE A 172 19.26 1.74 19.76
N GLU A 173 20.58 1.58 19.91
CA GLU A 173 21.54 1.96 18.86
C GLU A 173 21.44 0.95 17.71
N VAL A 174 21.35 1.45 16.47
CA VAL A 174 21.16 0.63 15.27
C VAL A 174 22.16 1.03 14.18
N LYS A 175 22.26 0.20 13.14
CA LYS A 175 23.02 0.52 11.93
C LYS A 175 22.10 0.49 10.71
N GLY A 176 21.70 1.66 10.24
CA GLY A 176 20.88 1.87 9.05
C GLY A 176 19.37 1.95 9.31
N MET A 177 18.68 2.68 8.43
CA MET A 177 17.23 2.96 8.48
C MET A 177 16.33 1.84 7.96
N LYS A 178 16.85 0.62 7.85
CA LYS A 178 16.06 -0.53 7.40
C LYS A 178 15.05 -0.94 8.48
N PRO A 179 13.91 -1.54 8.10
CA PRO A 179 12.99 -2.08 9.10
C PRO A 179 13.72 -3.17 9.88
N LEU A 180 13.48 -3.23 11.20
CA LEU A 180 14.12 -4.20 12.08
C LEU A 180 13.08 -5.19 12.65
N PRO A 181 12.54 -6.14 11.85
CA PRO A 181 11.55 -7.10 12.33
C PRO A 181 11.96 -7.81 13.64
N ALA A 182 13.22 -8.23 13.77
CA ALA A 182 13.73 -8.87 14.98
C ALA A 182 13.63 -7.96 16.23
N GLN A 183 13.81 -6.64 16.08
CA GLN A 183 13.65 -5.69 17.19
C GLN A 183 12.18 -5.44 17.52
N VAL A 184 11.30 -5.52 16.53
CA VAL A 184 9.86 -5.48 16.73
C VAL A 184 9.37 -6.74 17.42
N GLU A 185 9.91 -7.91 17.10
CA GLU A 185 9.64 -9.17 17.81
C GLU A 185 10.09 -9.10 19.27
N LYS A 186 11.29 -8.53 19.52
CA LYS A 186 11.76 -8.26 20.88
C LYS A 186 10.85 -7.29 21.60
N TYR A 187 10.47 -6.18 20.99
CA TYR A 187 9.53 -5.21 21.56
C TYR A 187 8.17 -5.87 21.89
N ALA A 188 7.65 -6.68 20.98
CA ALA A 188 6.39 -7.41 21.17
C ALA A 188 6.46 -8.39 22.36
N THR A 189 7.62 -9.02 22.58
CA THR A 189 7.83 -9.96 23.68
C THR A 189 8.09 -9.23 25.01
N ASP A 190 9.03 -8.28 25.01
CA ASP A 190 9.58 -7.68 26.22
C ASP A 190 8.75 -6.51 26.73
N ILE A 191 8.14 -5.73 25.83
CA ILE A 191 7.39 -4.51 26.16
C ILE A 191 5.87 -4.74 26.08
N LEU A 192 5.40 -5.43 25.03
CA LEU A 192 3.97 -5.74 24.89
C LEU A 192 3.57 -7.06 25.59
N HIS A 193 4.54 -7.84 26.07
CA HIS A 193 4.32 -9.12 26.76
C HIS A 193 3.50 -10.15 25.96
N LEU A 194 3.59 -10.11 24.63
CA LEU A 194 2.88 -11.04 23.74
C LEU A 194 3.59 -12.41 23.72
N LYS A 195 2.85 -13.47 24.04
CA LYS A 195 3.38 -14.85 24.05
C LYS A 195 3.31 -15.55 22.69
N LYS A 196 2.30 -15.22 21.89
CA LYS A 196 2.08 -15.75 20.54
C LYS A 196 1.60 -14.62 19.66
N PHE A 197 2.42 -14.20 18.71
CA PHE A 197 2.08 -13.08 17.84
C PHE A 197 2.59 -13.31 16.41
N LYS A 198 2.11 -12.48 15.48
CA LYS A 198 2.58 -12.43 14.09
C LYS A 198 2.66 -10.98 13.63
N ILE A 199 3.78 -10.60 13.04
CA ILE A 199 3.87 -9.37 12.25
C ILE A 199 3.10 -9.61 10.95
N LEU A 200 2.02 -8.86 10.75
CA LEU A 200 1.15 -9.02 9.58
C LEU A 200 1.70 -8.30 8.35
N ILE A 201 2.12 -7.06 8.55
CA ILE A 201 2.65 -6.15 7.53
C ILE A 201 3.60 -5.16 8.21
N TYR A 202 4.52 -4.59 7.42
CA TYR A 202 5.21 -3.38 7.79
C TYR A 202 5.37 -2.46 6.59
N ASN A 203 5.35 -1.15 6.82
CA ASN A 203 5.51 -0.13 5.79
C ASN A 203 6.29 1.06 6.33
N GLN A 204 7.07 1.69 5.47
CA GLN A 204 7.66 2.98 5.76
C GLN A 204 6.59 4.07 5.71
N LEU A 205 6.65 5.02 6.64
CA LEU A 205 5.83 6.22 6.60
C LEU A 205 6.49 7.23 5.64
N ARG A 206 5.80 7.54 4.54
CA ARG A 206 6.30 8.49 3.53
C ARG A 206 6.69 9.82 4.16
N GLY A 207 7.89 10.29 3.83
CA GLY A 207 8.41 11.59 4.27
C GLY A 207 8.95 11.66 5.70
N ILE A 208 9.06 10.52 6.40
CA ILE A 208 9.76 10.43 7.69
C ILE A 208 10.58 9.13 7.76
N ALA A 209 11.64 9.11 8.57
CA ALA A 209 12.48 7.93 8.80
C ALA A 209 11.83 6.94 9.78
N ALA A 210 10.57 6.58 9.53
CA ALA A 210 9.79 5.71 10.40
C ALA A 210 9.17 4.53 9.65
N TRP A 211 9.08 3.41 10.34
CA TRP A 211 8.44 2.17 9.92
C TRP A 211 7.32 1.83 10.90
N VAL A 212 6.20 1.34 10.37
CA VAL A 212 5.07 0.88 11.18
C VAL A 212 4.86 -0.59 10.92
N PHE A 213 4.68 -1.35 11.99
CA PHE A 213 4.47 -2.78 12.01
C PHE A 213 3.10 -3.08 12.62
N ALA A 214 2.26 -3.83 11.91
CA ALA A 214 1.02 -4.35 12.48
C ALA A 214 1.31 -5.70 13.16
N VAL A 215 1.30 -5.72 14.49
CA VAL A 215 1.59 -6.91 15.30
C VAL A 215 0.27 -7.49 15.82
N LYS A 216 -0.09 -8.69 15.38
CA LYS A 216 -1.30 -9.40 15.83
C LYS A 216 -0.97 -10.34 16.96
N ASP A 217 -1.59 -10.15 18.11
CA ASP A 217 -1.67 -11.17 19.15
C ASP A 217 -2.55 -12.32 18.65
N LEU A 218 -1.98 -13.52 18.56
CA LEU A 218 -2.67 -14.71 18.07
C LEU A 218 -3.61 -15.33 19.13
N THR A 219 -3.49 -14.91 20.38
CA THR A 219 -4.34 -15.38 21.49
C THR A 219 -5.63 -14.59 21.54
N THR A 220 -5.55 -13.25 21.46
CA THR A 220 -6.73 -12.37 21.52
C THR A 220 -7.23 -11.91 20.16
N GLY A 221 -6.42 -12.02 19.12
CA GLY A 221 -6.70 -11.47 17.79
C GLY A 221 -6.45 -9.96 17.67
N THR A 222 -6.07 -9.29 18.77
CA THR A 222 -5.84 -7.84 18.83
C THR A 222 -4.63 -7.44 17.99
N ILE A 223 -4.74 -6.32 17.28
CA ILE A 223 -3.62 -5.75 16.51
C ILE A 223 -3.11 -4.49 17.22
N THR A 224 -1.83 -4.50 17.55
CA THR A 224 -1.08 -3.36 18.05
C THR A 224 -0.13 -2.87 16.97
N TYR A 225 -0.08 -1.56 16.75
CA TYR A 225 0.80 -0.97 15.77
C TYR A 225 2.06 -0.48 16.45
N VAL A 226 3.18 -1.14 16.18
CA VAL A 226 4.50 -0.75 16.68
C VAL A 226 5.15 0.14 15.65
N ILE A 227 5.65 1.29 16.08
CA ILE A 227 6.32 2.25 15.20
C ILE A 227 7.78 2.33 15.64
N GLN A 228 8.66 2.16 14.67
CA GLN A 228 10.09 2.33 14.78
C GLN A 228 10.44 3.63 14.05
N GLU A 229 11.06 4.59 14.72
CA GLU A 229 11.62 5.77 14.07
C GLU A 229 13.12 5.84 14.31
N ASN A 230 13.86 6.14 13.25
CA ASN A 230 15.30 6.30 13.29
C ASN A 230 15.67 7.78 13.29
N TYR A 231 16.60 8.16 14.16
CA TYR A 231 17.19 9.49 14.21
C TYR A 231 18.69 9.41 14.53
N TYR A 232 19.45 10.46 14.23
CA TYR A 232 20.84 10.58 14.67
C TYR A 232 20.89 11.38 15.97
N ASP A 233 21.56 10.85 16.99
CA ASP A 233 21.82 11.57 18.24
C ASP A 233 22.91 12.65 18.06
N ALA A 234 23.22 13.37 19.13
CA ALA A 234 24.24 14.43 19.12
C ALA A 234 25.68 13.92 18.87
N LYS A 235 25.90 12.60 18.81
CA LYS A 235 27.19 11.94 18.57
C LYS A 235 27.20 11.19 17.23
N ASP A 236 26.29 11.54 16.32
CA ASP A 236 26.10 10.88 15.01
C ASP A 236 25.79 9.38 15.12
N LYS A 237 25.25 8.94 16.26
CA LYS A 237 24.78 7.56 16.41
C LYS A 237 23.36 7.45 15.92
N GLU A 238 23.10 6.46 15.08
CA GLU A 238 21.75 6.16 14.65
C GLU A 238 21.01 5.40 15.77
N ILE A 239 19.93 5.98 16.25
CA ILE A 239 19.07 5.44 17.30
C ILE A 239 17.72 5.11 16.69
N ALA A 240 17.22 3.90 16.96
CA ALA A 240 15.84 3.53 16.71
C ALA A 240 15.03 3.64 18.00
N ARG A 241 13.99 4.47 17.99
CA ARG A 241 13.01 4.60 19.07
C ARG A 241 11.71 3.91 18.71
N PHE A 242 11.12 3.27 19.69
CA PHE A 242 9.92 2.46 19.53
C PHE A 242 8.80 2.93 20.46
N PHE A 243 7.59 2.91 19.91
CA PHE A 243 6.35 3.17 20.62
C PHE A 243 5.23 2.39 19.93
N ASP A 244 4.07 2.34 20.56
CA ASP A 244 2.91 1.64 20.02
C ASP A 244 1.63 2.44 20.18
N CYS A 245 0.68 2.13 19.32
CA CYS A 245 -0.69 2.58 19.43
C CYS A 245 -1.67 1.46 19.07
N THR A 246 -2.83 1.51 19.71
CA THR A 246 -3.95 0.61 19.47
C THR A 246 -4.80 1.11 18.30
N GLU A 247 -5.59 0.22 17.69
CA GLU A 247 -6.56 0.62 16.67
C GLU A 247 -7.53 1.70 17.17
N ALA A 248 -7.90 1.67 18.46
CA ALA A 248 -8.77 2.65 19.08
C ALA A 248 -8.14 4.05 19.13
N GLU A 249 -6.84 4.13 19.40
CA GLU A 249 -6.10 5.40 19.38
C GLU A 249 -5.99 5.94 17.95
N ILE A 250 -5.67 5.10 16.97
CA ILE A 250 -5.56 5.50 15.56
C ILE A 250 -6.91 6.00 15.03
N LYS A 251 -8.01 5.33 15.39
CA LYS A 251 -9.37 5.72 14.96
C LYS A 251 -9.73 7.15 15.35
N LYS A 252 -9.21 7.68 16.46
CA LYS A 252 -9.45 9.07 16.89
C LYS A 252 -8.89 10.11 15.92
N PHE A 253 -7.95 9.72 15.07
CA PHE A 253 -7.29 10.61 14.09
C PHE A 253 -7.77 10.39 12.65
N ARG A 254 -8.88 9.67 12.47
CA ARG A 254 -9.60 9.58 11.20
C ARG A 254 -10.46 10.83 11.02
N GLN A 255 -9.87 11.89 10.48
CA GLN A 255 -10.59 13.00 9.86
C GLN A 255 -10.01 13.23 8.48
#